data_AF-A0A0M3QDK3-F1
#
_entry.id   AF-A0A0M3QDK3-F1
#
_cell.length_a   1.000
_cell.length_b   1.000
_cell.length_c   1.000
_cell.angle_alpha   90.00
_cell.angle_beta   90.00
_cell.angle_gamma   90.00
#
_symmetry.space_group_name_H-M   'P 1'
#
loop_
_entity.id
_entity.type
_entity.pdbx_description
1 polymer ?
#
loop_
_entity_poly.entity_id
_entity_poly.type
_entity_poly.pdbx_seq_one_letter_code
_entity_poly.pdbx_strand_id
1 'polypeptide(L)' 'MEFGGLFGLGTDHYPIPWDMLTYDTDQGGYVVHLTKEQLTEAPRYAREESPEYTDDYGRTIYGYYGLSYPIL' A
#
# COMPACT_ATOMS: atom_id res chain seq x y z
N MET A 1 4.30 0.16 1.28
CA MET A 1 4.82 -0.21 2.62
C MET A 1 5.28 -1.66 2.57
N GLU A 2 6.37 -2.03 3.23
CA GLU A 2 6.90 -3.41 3.22
C GLU A 2 6.57 -4.11 4.55
N PHE A 3 6.03 -5.33 4.51
CA PHE A 3 5.79 -6.16 5.71
C PHE A 3 6.14 -7.62 5.46
N GLY A 4 6.59 -8.30 6.52
CA GLY A 4 6.98 -9.71 6.50
C GLY A 4 8.40 -9.91 5.97
N GLY A 5 9.15 -10.82 6.59
CA GLY A 5 10.51 -11.15 6.17
C GLY A 5 11.42 -11.41 7.36
N LEU A 6 11.81 -12.66 7.53
CA LEU A 6 13.02 -13.01 8.29
C LEU A 6 14.18 -12.92 7.28
N PHE A 7 15.12 -11.99 7.50
CA PHE A 7 16.32 -11.80 6.66
C PHE A 7 16.08 -11.49 5.16
N GLY A 8 15.04 -10.74 4.81
CA GLY A 8 14.88 -10.19 3.44
C GLY A 8 14.45 -11.18 2.37
N LEU A 9 14.07 -12.40 2.74
CA LEU A 9 13.36 -13.35 1.87
C LEU A 9 11.85 -13.23 2.12
N GLY A 10 11.08 -13.04 1.04
CA GLY A 10 9.60 -13.03 1.09
C GLY A 10 8.99 -11.75 1.67
N THR A 11 9.60 -10.59 1.41
CA THR A 11 9.00 -9.30 1.79
C THR A 11 7.90 -8.93 0.81
N ASP A 12 6.69 -8.76 1.32
CA ASP A 12 5.53 -8.33 0.55
C ASP A 12 5.44 -6.79 0.56
N HIS A 13 5.24 -6.22 -0.61
CA HIS A 13 4.90 -4.81 -0.78
C HIS A 13 3.40 -4.62 -0.82
N TYR A 14 2.93 -3.72 0.04
CA TYR A 14 1.55 -3.28 0.13
C TYR A 14 1.47 -1.86 -0.45
N PRO A 15 0.95 -1.69 -1.68
CA PRO A 15 0.65 -0.38 -2.24
C PRO A 15 -0.45 0.31 -1.41
N ILE A 16 -0.21 1.58 -1.08
CA ILE A 16 -1.12 2.43 -0.31
C ILE A 16 -1.33 3.72 -1.10
N PRO A 17 -2.58 4.13 -1.37
CA PRO A 17 -2.89 5.42 -1.98
C PRO A 17 -2.35 6.59 -1.16
N TRP A 18 -1.86 7.64 -1.84
CA TRP A 18 -1.31 8.83 -1.18
C TRP A 18 -2.34 9.53 -0.30
N ASP A 19 -3.61 9.56 -0.73
CA ASP A 19 -4.74 10.13 0.01
C ASP A 19 -5.00 9.47 1.38
N MET A 20 -4.44 8.28 1.63
CA MET A 20 -4.54 7.61 2.94
C MET A 20 -3.44 8.00 3.91
N LEU A 21 -2.39 8.67 3.44
CA LEU A 21 -1.24 9.03 4.25
C LEU A 21 -1.50 10.35 4.99
N THR A 22 -1.43 10.31 6.32
CA THR A 22 -1.47 11.51 7.16
C THR A 22 -0.09 11.72 7.74
N TYR A 23 0.50 12.91 7.60
CA TYR A 23 1.76 13.21 8.28
C TYR A 23 1.51 13.52 9.76
N ASP A 24 2.09 12.72 10.63
CA ASP A 24 2.05 12.90 12.09
C ASP A 24 3.41 13.44 12.54
N THR A 25 3.42 14.67 13.05
CA THR A 25 4.65 15.36 13.50
C THR A 25 5.23 14.76 14.78
N ASP A 26 4.39 14.20 15.65
CA ASP A 26 4.84 13.59 16.91
C ASP A 26 5.55 12.26 16.62
N GLN A 27 5.12 11.57 15.56
CA GLN A 27 5.76 10.35 15.07
C GLN A 27 6.84 10.60 13.99
N GLY A 28 6.96 11.84 13.50
CA GLY A 28 7.92 12.25 12.49
C GLY A 28 7.75 11.55 11.14
N GLY A 29 6.54 11.09 10.80
CA GLY A 29 6.31 10.23 9.64
C GLY A 29 4.87 10.17 9.17
N TYR A 30 4.66 9.52 8.03
CA TYR A 30 3.32 9.26 7.52
C TYR A 30 2.71 8.05 8.22
N VAL A 31 1.51 8.25 8.75
CA VAL A 31 0.69 7.23 9.38
C VAL A 31 -0.52 6.90 8.51
N VAL A 32 -1.01 5.68 8.65
CA VAL A 32 -2.22 5.19 8.00
C VAL A 32 -3.16 4.63 9.05
N HIS A 33 -4.45 4.91 8.91
CA HIS A 33 -5.48 4.35 9.77
C HIS A 33 -6.04 3.06 9.16
N LEU A 34 -5.22 2.00 9.19
CA LEU A 34 -5.59 0.66 8.71
C LEU A 34 -5.57 -0.34 9.85
N THR A 35 -6.56 -1.22 9.91
CA THR A 35 -6.48 -2.39 10.79
C THR A 35 -5.53 -3.44 10.21
N LYS A 36 -5.08 -4.38 11.05
CA LYS A 36 -4.24 -5.48 10.61
C LYS A 36 -4.92 -6.34 9.55
N GLU A 37 -6.22 -6.57 9.71
CA GLU A 37 -7.05 -7.37 8.80
C GLU A 37 -7.10 -6.72 7.43
N GLN A 38 -7.37 -5.41 7.36
CA GLN A 38 -7.37 -4.64 6.12
C GLN A 38 -6.02 -4.67 5.41
N LEU A 39 -4.92 -4.69 6.16
CA LEU A 39 -3.58 -4.80 5.60
C LEU A 39 -3.31 -6.21 5.06
N THR A 40 -3.70 -7.27 5.78
CA THR A 40 -3.45 -8.65 5.36
C THR A 40 -4.25 -9.08 4.13
N GLU A 41 -5.42 -8.48 3.92
CA GLU A 41 -6.28 -8.72 2.75
C GLU A 41 -5.97 -7.78 1.58
N ALA A 42 -5.08 -6.79 1.78
CA ALA A 42 -4.76 -5.82 0.76
C ALA A 42 -4.01 -6.46 -0.43
N PRO A 43 -4.20 -5.90 -1.65
CA PRO A 43 -3.36 -6.24 -2.78
C PRO A 43 -1.90 -6.08 -2.40
N ARG A 44 -1.08 -7.06 -2.75
CA ARG A 44 0.36 -7.07 -2.46
C ARG A 44 1.11 -7.80 -3.55
N TYR A 45 2.41 -7.53 -3.63
CA TYR A 45 3.31 -8.20 -4.55
C TYR A 45 4.66 -8.44 -3.89
N ALA A 46 5.34 -9.53 -4.25
CA ALA A 46 6.70 -9.78 -3.80
C ALA A 46 7.65 -8.75 -4.43
N ARG A 47 8.71 -8.35 -3.72
CA ARG A 47 9.68 -7.35 -4.21
C ARG A 47 10.19 -7.60 -5.63
N GLU A 48 10.46 -8.86 -5.94
CA GLU A 48 10.99 -9.30 -7.23
C GLU A 48 9.93 -9.35 -8.35
N GLU A 49 8.65 -9.23 -7.98
CA GLU A 49 7.48 -9.31 -8.86
C GLU A 49 6.72 -7.98 -8.88
N SER A 50 7.46 -6.86 -8.91
CA SER A 50 6.85 -5.53 -8.96
C SER A 50 6.00 -5.36 -10.23
N PRO A 51 4.70 -5.01 -10.10
CA PRO A 51 3.84 -4.82 -11.25
C PRO A 51 4.16 -3.50 -11.97
N GLU A 52 3.70 -3.41 -13.21
CA GLU A 52 3.66 -2.11 -13.90
C GLU A 52 2.59 -1.22 -13.26
N TYR A 53 2.98 0.00 -12.88
CA TYR A 53 2.09 1.00 -12.28
C TYR A 53 1.23 1.69 -13.34
N THR A 54 0.34 0.92 -13.96
CA THR A 54 -0.65 1.40 -14.93
C THR A 54 -1.85 2.05 -14.23
N ASP A 55 -2.64 2.83 -14.98
CA ASP A 55 -3.92 3.37 -14.48
C ASP A 55 -4.88 2.28 -14.00
N ASP A 56 -4.91 1.13 -14.69
CA ASP A 56 -5.77 0.01 -14.31
C ASP A 56 -5.36 -0.61 -12.97
N TYR A 57 -4.05 -0.81 -12.80
CA TYR A 57 -3.48 -1.23 -11.53
C TYR A 57 -3.79 -0.23 -10.43
N GLY A 58 -3.59 1.07 -10.69
CA GLY A 58 -3.94 2.15 -9.79
C GLY A 58 -5.40 2.15 -9.36
N ARG A 59 -6.34 1.96 -10.30
CA ARG A 59 -7.78 1.83 -10.01
C ARG A 59 -8.10 0.64 -9.13
N THR A 60 -7.44 -0.50 -9.36
CA THR A 60 -7.59 -1.69 -8.51
C THR A 60 -7.15 -1.40 -7.07
N ILE A 61 -5.99 -0.76 -6.89
CA ILE A 61 -5.48 -0.40 -5.57
C ILE A 61 -6.42 0.58 -4.86
N TYR A 62 -6.77 1.68 -5.52
CA TYR A 62 -7.66 2.69 -4.92
C TYR A 62 -9.04 2.10 -4.60
N GLY A 63 -9.58 1.27 -5.48
CA GLY A 63 -10.86 0.60 -5.29
C GLY A 63 -10.89 -0.30 -4.06
N TYR A 64 -9.81 -1.03 -3.77
CA TYR A 64 -9.70 -1.83 -2.55
C TYR A 64 -9.86 -0.98 -1.27
N TYR A 65 -9.28 0.21 -1.26
CA TYR A 65 -9.40 1.15 -0.12
C TYR A 65 -10.65 2.04 -0.17
N GLY A 66 -11.56 1.80 -1.11
CA GLY A 66 -12.79 2.59 -1.27
C GLY A 66 -12.57 4.02 -1.76
N LEU A 67 -11.42 4.28 -2.40
CA LEU A 67 -11.05 5.59 -2.93
C LEU A 67 -11.29 5.67 -4.43
N SER A 68 -11.46 6.90 -4.92
CA SER A 68 -11.49 7.17 -6.36
C SER A 68 -10.06 7.36 -6.87
N TYR A 69 -9.69 6.65 -7.94
CA TYR A 69 -8.39 6.86 -8.58
C TYR A 69 -8.33 8.26 -9.20
N PRO A 70 -7.33 9.09 -8.85
CA PRO A 70 -7.20 10.42 -9.42
C PRO A 70 -6.84 10.31 -10.90
N ILE A 71 -7.65 10.92 -11.76
CA ILE A 71 -7.32 11.05 -13.19
C ILE A 71 -6.57 12.36 -13.32
N LEU A 72 -5.29 12.29 -13.71
CA LEU A 72 -4.45 13.45 -13.99
C LEU A 72 -4.85 14.14 -15.31
#